data_AF-A0A6P1A2Y6-F1
#
_entry.id   AF-A0A6P1A2Y6-F1
#
_cell.length_a   1.000
_cell.length_b   1.000
_cell.length_c   1.000
_cell.angle_alpha   90.00
_cell.angle_beta   90.00
_cell.angle_gamma   90.00
#
_symmetry.space_group_name_H-M   'P 1'
#
loop_
_entity.id
_entity.type
_entity.pdbx_description
1 polymer ?
#
loop_
_entity_poly.entity_id
_entity_poly.type
_entity_poly.pdbx_seq_one_letter_code
_entity_poly.pdbx_strand_id
1 'polypeptide(L)'
;MIQSNQVVISLSGLEQEIHRLVNQDRKTYSLLQLFLDSDLSEIARKHSQDMANRKFFSHQTPEGKSPTDRAIAAGYTCRKNYGSYYTNGIA
;
A
#
# COMPACT_ATOMS: atom_id res chain seq x y z
N MET A 1 -12.47 23.75 31.54
CA MET A 1 -11.34 22.95 31.02
C MET A 1 -11.81 22.33 29.72
N ILE A 2 -11.27 22.75 28.57
CA ILE A 2 -11.65 22.21 27.27
C ILE A 2 -10.91 20.88 27.14
N GLN A 3 -11.63 19.76 27.17
CA GLN A 3 -11.04 18.45 26.86
C GLN A 3 -10.60 18.47 25.40
N SER A 4 -9.30 18.40 25.18
CA SER A 4 -8.70 18.15 23.87
C SER A 4 -9.18 16.78 23.40
N ASN A 5 -10.18 16.75 22.52
CA ASN A 5 -10.57 15.53 21.82
C ASN A 5 -9.43 15.18 20.85
N GLN A 6 -8.40 14.50 21.37
CA GLN A 6 -7.33 13.97 20.54
C GLN A 6 -7.94 12.85 19.70
N VAL A 7 -8.15 13.12 18.42
CA VAL A 7 -8.53 12.09 17.46
C VAL A 7 -7.36 11.12 17.39
N VAL A 8 -7.48 10.00 18.09
CA VAL A 8 -6.52 8.91 17.98
C VAL A 8 -6.78 8.25 16.64
N ILE A 9 -5.98 8.61 15.63
CA ILE A 9 -6.04 7.98 14.32
C ILE A 9 -5.38 6.61 14.46
N SER A 10 -6.19 5.55 14.34
CA SER A 10 -5.67 4.20 14.12
C SER A 10 -5.08 4.12 12.71
N LEU A 11 -3.80 3.78 12.57
CA LEU A 11 -3.14 3.63 11.26
C LEU A 11 -3.86 2.60 10.39
N SER A 12 -4.22 1.44 10.97
CA SER A 12 -4.98 0.42 10.25
C SER A 12 -6.39 0.89 9.91
N GLY A 13 -7.03 1.69 10.77
CA GLY A 13 -8.32 2.30 10.49
C GLY A 13 -8.25 3.30 9.32
N LEU A 14 -7.20 4.11 9.27
CA LEU A 14 -6.97 5.04 8.18
C LEU A 14 -6.73 4.32 6.84
N GLU A 15 -5.90 3.29 6.84
CA GLU A 15 -5.64 2.47 5.64
C GLU A 15 -6.91 1.77 5.13
N GLN A 16 -7.73 1.22 6.03
CA GLN A 16 -9.01 0.61 5.69
C GLN A 16 -9.98 1.65 5.09
N GLU A 17 -10.03 2.85 5.68
CA GLU A 17 -10.90 3.92 5.19
C GLU A 17 -10.47 4.43 3.82
N ILE A 18 -9.16 4.58 3.58
CA ILE A 18 -8.61 4.91 2.26
C ILE A 18 -8.99 3.84 1.24
N HIS A 19 -8.80 2.55 1.58
CA HIS A 19 -9.17 1.44 0.69
C HIS A 19 -10.68 1.44 0.38
N ARG A 20 -11.52 1.69 1.38
CA ARG A 20 -12.97 1.80 1.22
C ARG A 20 -13.34 2.94 0.26
N LEU A 21 -12.73 4.12 0.42
CA LEU A 21 -12.95 5.28 -0.44
C LEU A 21 -12.47 5.02 -1.88
N VAL A 22 -11.33 4.35 -2.07
CA VAL A 22 -10.85 3.93 -3.41
C VAL A 22 -11.85 3.01 -4.08
N ASN A 23 -12.38 2.00 -3.38
CA ASN A 23 -13.40 1.12 -3.95
C ASN A 23 -14.74 1.81 -4.21
N GLN A 24 -15.10 2.80 -3.40
CA GLN A 24 -16.26 3.65 -3.65
C GLN A 24 -16.09 4.42 -4.97
N ASP A 25 -14.91 5.00 -5.21
CA ASP A 25 -14.60 5.71 -6.45
C ASP A 25 -14.60 4.76 -7.66
N ARG A 26 -13.95 3.58 -7.55
CA ARG A 26 -13.96 2.52 -8.58
C ARG A 26 -15.38 2.11 -8.99
N LYS A 27 -16.31 2.04 -8.03
CA LYS A 27 -17.71 1.72 -8.29
C LYS A 27 -18.38 2.78 -9.16
N THR A 28 -18.03 4.06 -9.03
CA THR A 28 -18.57 5.13 -9.91
C THR A 28 -18.19 4.92 -11.37
N TYR A 29 -17.05 4.27 -11.61
CA TYR A 29 -16.56 3.87 -12.93
C TYR A 29 -16.95 2.43 -13.33
N SER A 30 -17.87 1.79 -12.62
CA SER A 30 -18.29 0.39 -12.85
C SER A 30 -17.13 -0.63 -12.84
N LEU A 31 -16.04 -0.32 -12.11
CA LEU A 31 -14.91 -1.22 -11.95
C LEU A 31 -15.16 -2.19 -10.78
N LEU A 32 -14.61 -3.41 -10.91
CA LEU A 32 -14.63 -4.40 -9.82
C LEU A 32 -13.90 -3.87 -8.58
N GLN A 33 -14.37 -4.24 -7.40
CA GLN A 33 -13.71 -3.89 -6.14
C GLN A 33 -12.35 -4.59 -6.04
N LEU A 34 -11.38 -3.90 -5.46
CA LEU A 34 -10.11 -4.48 -5.03
C LEU A 34 -10.30 -5.14 -3.67
N PHE A 35 -9.61 -6.26 -3.46
CA PHE A 35 -9.50 -6.88 -2.14
C PHE A 35 -8.38 -6.22 -1.35
N LEU A 36 -8.63 -5.99 -0.06
CA LEU A 36 -7.59 -5.52 0.85
C LEU A 36 -6.66 -6.69 1.18
N ASP A 37 -5.37 -6.50 0.97
CA ASP A 37 -4.33 -7.47 1.26
C ASP A 37 -3.48 -6.96 2.44
N SER A 38 -3.45 -7.72 3.54
CA SER A 38 -2.78 -7.30 4.78
C SER A 38 -1.25 -7.27 4.63
N ASP A 39 -0.69 -8.20 3.88
CA ASP A 39 0.76 -8.34 3.72
C ASP A 39 1.27 -7.18 2.84
N LEU A 40 0.55 -6.88 1.76
CA LEU A 40 0.83 -5.72 0.92
C LEU A 40 0.66 -4.41 1.67
N SER A 41 -0.34 -4.33 2.56
CA SER A 41 -0.55 -3.16 3.43
C SER A 41 0.61 -2.95 4.40
N GLU A 42 1.14 -4.02 4.99
CA GLU A 42 2.32 -3.95 5.87
C GLU A 42 3.57 -3.49 5.10
N ILE A 43 3.80 -4.03 3.89
CA ILE A 43 4.92 -3.62 3.02
C ILE A 43 4.81 -2.12 2.68
N ALA A 44 3.62 -1.65 2.30
CA ALA A 44 3.37 -0.25 2.00
C ALA A 44 3.60 0.65 3.21
N ARG A 45 3.10 0.25 4.40
CA ARG A 45 3.29 0.99 5.65
C ARG A 45 4.78 1.13 6.01
N LYS A 46 5.55 0.05 5.88
CA LYS A 46 7.01 0.06 6.13
C LYS A 46 7.72 1.04 5.20
N HIS A 47 7.35 1.09 3.93
CA HIS A 47 7.93 2.07 2.99
C HIS A 47 7.57 3.52 3.34
N SER A 48 6.31 3.77 3.71
CA SER A 48 5.88 5.10 4.19
C SER A 48 6.65 5.54 5.45
N GLN A 49 6.88 4.60 6.38
CA GLN A 49 7.68 4.87 7.57
C GLN A 49 9.14 5.15 7.23
N ASP A 50 9.73 4.42 6.29
CA ASP A 50 11.10 4.64 5.81
C ASP A 50 11.26 6.03 5.19
N MET A 51 10.33 6.41 4.30
CA MET A 51 10.25 7.74 3.69
C MET A 51 10.19 8.85 4.75
N ALA A 52 9.33 8.69 5.75
CA ALA A 52 9.20 9.66 6.85
C ALA A 52 10.48 9.75 7.69
N ASN A 53 11.05 8.61 8.09
CA ASN A 53 12.23 8.53 8.96
C ASN A 53 13.49 9.11 8.29
N ARG A 54 13.67 8.82 7.00
CA ARG A 54 14.87 9.17 6.23
C ARG A 54 14.67 10.41 5.36
N LYS A 55 13.52 11.08 5.47
CA LYS A 55 13.20 12.36 4.83
C LYS A 55 13.34 12.32 3.30
N PHE A 56 12.76 11.29 2.67
CA PHE A 56 12.67 11.20 1.22
C PHE A 56 11.24 10.86 0.79
N PHE A 57 10.91 11.15 -0.47
CA PHE A 57 9.63 10.78 -1.06
C PHE A 57 9.87 10.23 -2.47
N SER A 58 9.82 8.92 -2.62
CA SER A 58 10.14 8.23 -3.88
C SER A 58 9.55 6.82 -3.90
N HIS A 59 9.34 6.28 -5.11
CA HIS A 59 9.02 4.87 -5.30
C HIS A 59 10.16 3.95 -4.87
N GLN A 60 11.40 4.40 -5.06
CA GLN A 60 12.61 3.65 -4.72
C GLN A 60 13.17 4.10 -3.38
N THR A 61 13.75 3.19 -2.62
CA THR A 61 14.56 3.56 -1.46
C THR A 61 15.84 4.27 -1.92
N PRO A 62 16.57 4.97 -1.05
CA PRO A 62 17.87 5.56 -1.39
C PRO A 62 18.91 4.55 -1.91
N GLU A 63 18.74 3.26 -1.59
CA GLU A 63 19.53 2.14 -2.12
C GLU A 63 19.05 1.66 -3.51
N GLY A 64 18.05 2.31 -4.09
CA GLY A 64 17.48 1.95 -5.39
C GLY A 64 16.51 0.76 -5.34
N LYS A 65 16.00 0.34 -4.17
CA LYS A 65 15.07 -0.79 -4.08
C LYS A 65 13.67 -0.38 -4.53
N SER A 66 13.16 -1.04 -5.54
CA SER A 66 11.82 -0.84 -6.10
C SER A 66 10.72 -1.40 -5.17
N PRO A 67 9.42 -1.08 -5.42
CA PRO A 67 8.33 -1.74 -4.71
C PRO A 67 8.37 -3.27 -4.83
N THR A 68 8.71 -3.79 -6.03
CA THR A 68 8.84 -5.23 -6.26
C THR A 68 9.97 -5.84 -5.43
N ASP A 69 11.13 -5.17 -5.31
CA ASP A 69 12.22 -5.66 -4.46
C ASP A 69 11.81 -5.73 -2.99
N ARG A 70 11.06 -4.73 -2.50
CA ARG A 70 10.56 -4.70 -1.12
C ARG A 70 9.55 -5.82 -0.87
N ALA A 71 8.66 -6.09 -1.83
CA ALA A 71 7.71 -7.19 -1.74
C ALA A 71 8.40 -8.55 -1.69
N ILE A 72 9.35 -8.78 -2.60
CA ILE A 72 10.14 -10.02 -2.63
C ILE A 72 10.90 -10.21 -1.32
N ALA A 73 11.53 -9.16 -0.80
CA ALA A 73 12.25 -9.21 0.49
C ALA A 73 11.33 -9.53 1.68
N ALA A 74 10.03 -9.19 1.58
CA ALA A 74 9.00 -9.54 2.56
C ALA A 74 8.36 -10.91 2.30
N GLY A 75 8.81 -11.66 1.30
CA GLY A 75 8.22 -12.96 0.92
C GLY A 75 6.92 -12.86 0.14
N TYR A 76 6.51 -11.66 -0.29
CA TYR A 76 5.29 -11.44 -1.05
C TYR A 76 5.56 -11.55 -2.56
N THR A 77 4.88 -12.49 -3.20
CA THR A 77 4.99 -12.71 -4.65
C THR A 77 3.67 -12.40 -5.35
N CYS A 78 3.71 -11.55 -6.37
CA CYS A 78 2.58 -11.28 -7.24
C CYS A 78 2.92 -11.75 -8.66
N ARG A 79 2.20 -12.76 -9.15
CA ARG A 79 2.32 -13.25 -10.53
C ARG A 79 1.07 -12.86 -11.32
N LYS A 80 1.27 -12.14 -12.42
CA LYS A 80 0.21 -11.73 -13.35
C LYS A 80 0.35 -12.59 -14.61
N ASN A 81 -0.67 -13.39 -14.94
CA ASN A 81 -0.65 -14.27 -16.10
C ASN A 81 -1.42 -13.65 -17.27
N TYR A 82 -0.84 -13.67 -18.47
CA TYR A 82 -1.42 -13.11 -19.71
C TYR A 82 -1.62 -14.18 -20.79
N GLY A 83 -1.68 -15.45 -20.39
CA GLY A 83 -1.78 -16.60 -21.29
C GLY A 83 -0.42 -17.04 -21.82
N SER A 84 0.16 -16.31 -22.77
CA SER A 84 1.43 -16.69 -23.42
C SER A 84 2.67 -16.34 -22.61
N TYR A 85 2.56 -15.41 -21.65
CA TYR A 85 3.63 -15.06 -20.72
C TYR A 85 3.04 -14.61 -19.39
N TYR A 86 3.92 -14.41 -18.41
CA TYR A 86 3.58 -13.86 -17.10
C TYR A 86 4.56 -12.77 -16.70
N THR A 87 4.14 -11.90 -15.78
CA THR A 87 5.03 -10.95 -15.11
C THR A 87 5.01 -11.20 -13.61
N ASN A 88 6.11 -10.87 -12.94
CA ASN A 88 6.22 -10.90 -11.50
C ASN A 88 6.47 -9.49 -10.98
N GLY A 89 5.77 -9.10 -9.92
CA GLY A 89 5.99 -7.83 -9.24
C GLY A 89 4.70 -7.09 -8.90
N ILE A 90 4.84 -6.16 -7.96
CA ILE A 90 3.74 -5.35 -7.44
C ILE A 90 3.70 -3.94 -8.03
N ALA A 91 4.70 -3.58 -8.85
CA ALA A 91 4.75 -2.36 -9.64
C ALA A 91 4.61 -2.66 -11.14
#